data_AF-A0A821NQT7-F1
#
_entry.id   AF-A0A821NQT7-F1
#
_cell.length_a   1.000
_cell.length_b   1.000
_cell.length_c   1.000
_cell.angle_alpha   90.00
_cell.angle_beta   90.00
_cell.angle_gamma   90.00
#
_symmetry.space_group_name_H-M   'P 1'
#
loop_
_entity.id
_entity.type
_entity.pdbx_description
1 polymer ?
#
loop_
_entity_poly.entity_id
_entity_poly.type
_entity_poly.pdbx_seq_one_letter_code
_entity_poly.pdbx_strand_id
1 'polypeptide(L)'
;IMLIDENGQITPYFEQITYMPSRDCDTKFNIYLLYPNRPKHISSNYSIRIDLFEKTKLNYWASWYLPISFLFLPVNRIVTQLFIPDVQETRLCSFSCGEHGYYGSRCEKSYECNCANDSYCLAPYICICPLYKFGSY
;
A
#
# COMPACT_ATOMS: atom_id res chain seq x y z
N ILE A 1 5.96 -9.96 -0.31
CA ILE A 1 4.71 -9.36 -0.83
C ILE A 1 3.63 -10.40 -0.69
N MET A 2 2.58 -10.12 0.07
CA MET A 2 1.62 -11.14 0.47
C MET A 2 0.23 -10.55 0.70
N LEU A 3 -0.78 -11.42 0.64
CA LEU A 3 -2.11 -11.09 1.08
C LEU A 3 -2.21 -11.30 2.59
N ILE A 4 -2.89 -10.38 3.28
CA ILE A 4 -3.24 -10.50 4.69
C ILE A 4 -4.75 -10.38 4.85
N ASP A 5 -5.31 -11.07 5.83
CA ASP A 5 -6.71 -10.90 6.22
C ASP A 5 -6.89 -9.75 7.23
N GLU A 6 -8.12 -9.56 7.69
CA GLU A 6 -8.51 -8.56 8.70
C GLU A 6 -7.81 -8.73 10.05
N ASN A 7 -7.36 -9.94 10.37
CA ASN A 7 -6.65 -10.25 11.61
C ASN A 7 -5.13 -10.12 11.43
N GLY A 8 -4.66 -9.74 10.25
CA GLY A 8 -3.25 -9.67 9.90
C GLY A 8 -2.60 -11.05 9.73
N GLN A 9 -3.38 -12.13 9.63
CA GLN A 9 -2.84 -13.45 9.34
C GLN A 9 -2.33 -13.49 7.90
N ILE A 10 -1.09 -13.97 7.78
CA ILE A 10 -0.38 -14.06 6.52
C ILE A 10 -0.91 -15.27 5.77
N THR A 11 -1.41 -15.06 4.55
CA THR A 11 -1.74 -16.17 3.67
C THR A 11 -0.45 -16.89 3.26
N PRO A 12 -0.44 -18.23 3.12
CA PRO A 12 0.79 -19.00 2.86
C PRO A 12 1.45 -18.66 1.52
N TYR A 13 0.74 -18.00 0.61
CA TYR A 13 1.23 -17.57 -0.69
C TYR A 13 1.81 -16.16 -0.60
N PHE A 14 3.14 -16.07 -0.53
CA PHE A 14 3.88 -14.82 -0.62
C PHE A 14 4.83 -14.85 -1.82
N GLU A 15 5.08 -13.68 -2.37
CA GLU A 15 6.02 -13.44 -3.45
C GLU A 15 7.21 -12.63 -2.93
N GLN A 16 8.40 -12.96 -3.42
CA GLN A 16 9.65 -12.27 -3.06
C GLN A 16 10.34 -11.74 -4.29
N ILE A 17 10.84 -10.50 -4.19
CA ILE A 17 11.60 -9.83 -5.25
C ILE A 17 12.90 -9.28 -4.68
N THR A 18 13.97 -9.32 -5.48
CA THR A 18 15.21 -8.59 -5.16
C THR A 18 15.17 -7.27 -5.93
N TYR A 19 15.34 -6.16 -5.21
CA TYR A 19 15.43 -4.82 -5.79
C TYR A 19 16.82 -4.22 -5.52
N MET A 20 17.45 -3.65 -6.55
CA MET A 20 18.69 -2.88 -6.42
C MET A 20 18.51 -1.52 -7.11
N PRO A 21 18.62 -0.38 -6.38
CA PRO A 21 18.37 0.94 -6.94
C PRO A 21 19.18 1.27 -8.20
N SER A 22 20.42 0.80 -8.30
CA SER A 22 21.30 1.05 -9.45
C SER A 22 20.87 0.36 -10.75
N ARG A 23 19.98 -0.63 -10.68
CA ARG A 23 19.52 -1.43 -11.82
C ARG A 23 18.01 -1.29 -12.04
N ASP A 24 17.25 -1.29 -10.96
CA ASP A 24 15.83 -1.59 -10.97
C ASP A 24 14.93 -0.35 -10.79
N CYS A 25 15.49 0.86 -10.80
CA CYS A 25 14.77 2.11 -10.53
C CYS A 25 13.55 2.34 -11.46
N ASP A 26 13.67 1.96 -12.73
CA ASP A 26 12.61 2.10 -13.74
C ASP A 26 11.80 0.80 -13.96
N THR A 27 12.11 -0.26 -13.19
CA THR A 27 11.52 -1.58 -13.39
C THR A 27 10.13 -1.65 -12.76
N LYS A 28 9.16 -2.13 -13.53
CA LYS A 28 7.79 -2.42 -13.06
C LYS A 28 7.67 -3.89 -12.67
N PHE A 29 7.22 -4.16 -11.45
CA PHE A 29 7.00 -5.51 -10.96
C PHE A 29 5.52 -5.91 -11.10
N ASN A 30 5.25 -7.01 -11.78
CA ASN A 30 3.90 -7.56 -11.93
C ASN A 30 3.79 -8.81 -11.06
N ILE A 31 2.89 -8.78 -10.09
CA ILE A 31 2.78 -9.83 -9.06
C ILE A 31 1.33 -10.30 -8.98
N TYR A 32 1.14 -11.61 -8.96
CA TYR A 32 -0.17 -12.24 -8.86
C TYR A 32 -0.33 -12.85 -7.48
N LEU A 33 -1.23 -12.29 -6.68
CA LEU A 33 -1.58 -12.82 -5.35
C LEU A 33 -2.89 -13.58 -5.43
N LEU A 34 -2.95 -14.73 -4.78
CA LEU A 34 -4.11 -15.60 -4.76
C LEU A 34 -4.75 -15.61 -3.37
N TYR A 35 -6.08 -15.58 -3.33
CA TYR A 35 -6.81 -15.84 -2.10
C TYR A 35 -6.58 -17.28 -1.63
N PRO A 36 -6.50 -17.51 -0.31
CA PRO A 36 -6.23 -18.84 0.24
C PRO A 36 -7.35 -19.84 -0.09
N ASN A 37 -8.61 -19.38 -0.11
CA ASN A 37 -9.77 -20.20 -0.47
C ASN A 37 -10.39 -19.68 -1.78
N ARG A 38 -10.87 -20.62 -2.61
CA ARG A 38 -11.67 -20.33 -3.81
C ARG A 38 -12.99 -21.11 -3.73
N PRO A 39 -14.17 -20.44 -3.70
CA PRO A 39 -14.36 -18.99 -3.77
C PRO A 39 -13.94 -18.26 -2.49
N LYS A 40 -13.60 -16.98 -2.62
CA LYS A 40 -13.28 -16.10 -1.50
C LYS A 40 -14.53 -15.91 -0.61
N HIS A 41 -14.33 -15.86 0.71
CA HIS A 41 -15.40 -15.50 1.64
C HIS A 41 -15.77 -14.01 1.50
N ILE A 42 -17.06 -13.72 1.34
CA ILE A 42 -17.59 -12.37 1.06
C ILE A 42 -17.39 -11.42 2.25
N SER A 43 -17.42 -11.95 3.47
CA SER A 43 -17.27 -11.18 4.71
C SER A 43 -15.83 -10.84 5.05
N SER A 44 -14.85 -11.47 4.40
CA SER A 44 -13.44 -11.34 4.78
C SER A 44 -12.81 -10.13 4.09
N ASN A 45 -12.32 -9.19 4.89
CA ASN A 45 -11.51 -8.09 4.40
C ASN A 45 -10.07 -8.56 4.18
N TYR A 46 -9.49 -8.17 3.04
CA TYR A 46 -8.12 -8.49 2.70
C TYR A 46 -7.36 -7.25 2.30
N SER A 47 -6.08 -7.23 2.62
CA SER A 47 -5.14 -6.19 2.22
C SER A 47 -3.86 -6.83 1.69
N ILE A 48 -3.07 -6.07 0.92
CA ILE A 48 -1.76 -6.50 0.47
C ILE A 48 -0.72 -5.92 1.42
N ARG A 49 0.13 -6.77 1.99
CA ARG A 49 1.29 -6.38 2.79
C ARG A 49 2.57 -6.57 2.00
N ILE A 50 3.39 -5.54 1.96
CA ILE A 50 4.70 -5.54 1.31
C ILE A 50 5.73 -5.24 2.37
N ASP A 51 6.67 -6.15 2.59
CA ASP A 51 7.74 -5.96 3.56
C ASP A 51 9.08 -5.83 2.82
N LEU A 52 9.88 -4.85 3.23
CA LEU A 52 11.23 -4.61 2.75
C LEU A 52 12.24 -5.04 3.80
N PHE A 53 13.24 -5.79 3.36
CA PHE A 53 14.36 -6.23 4.18
C PHE A 53 15.68 -5.97 3.47
N GLU A 54 16.72 -5.68 4.26
CA GLU A 54 18.10 -5.73 3.80
C GLU A 54 18.48 -7.17 3.45
N LYS A 55 18.89 -7.42 2.20
CA LYS A 55 19.11 -8.78 1.69
C LYS A 55 20.18 -9.58 2.45
N THR A 56 21.25 -8.93 2.91
CA THR A 56 22.42 -9.61 3.50
C THR A 56 22.18 -9.99 4.96
N LYS A 57 21.63 -9.08 5.76
CA LYS A 57 21.41 -9.28 7.20
C LYS A 57 19.96 -9.66 7.55
N LEU A 58 19.06 -9.63 6.57
CA LEU A 58 17.60 -9.77 6.75
C LEU A 58 17.03 -8.78 7.76
N ASN A 59 17.66 -7.60 7.88
CA ASN A 59 17.16 -6.54 8.73
C ASN A 59 15.89 -5.95 8.11
N TYR A 60 14.81 -5.93 8.89
CA TYR A 60 13.59 -5.26 8.50
C TYR A 60 13.84 -3.76 8.27
N TRP A 61 13.22 -3.22 7.22
CA TRP A 61 13.36 -1.82 6.82
C TRP A 61 12.05 -1.05 6.88
N ALA A 62 11.02 -1.55 6.20
CA ALA A 62 9.72 -0.89 6.07
C ALA A 62 8.63 -1.89 5.66
N SER A 63 7.38 -1.51 5.90
CA SER A 63 6.19 -2.25 5.46
C SER A 63 5.16 -1.30 4.84
N TRP A 64 4.51 -1.74 3.78
CA TRP A 64 3.35 -1.05 3.19
C TRP A 64 2.12 -1.94 3.25
N TYR A 65 0.98 -1.30 3.47
CA TYR A 65 -0.33 -1.93 3.54
C TYR A 65 -1.23 -1.28 2.49
N LEU A 66 -1.67 -2.06 1.49
CA LEU A 66 -2.52 -1.59 0.42
C LEU A 66 -3.93 -2.18 0.60
N PRO A 67 -4.97 -1.36 0.76
CA PRO A 67 -6.33 -1.85 0.90
C PRO A 67 -6.86 -2.38 -0.44
N ILE A 68 -7.68 -3.43 -0.39
CA ILE A 68 -8.43 -3.93 -1.55
C ILE A 68 -9.87 -3.41 -1.45
N SER A 69 -10.19 -2.32 -2.16
CA SER A 69 -11.47 -1.62 -2.04
C SER A 69 -12.66 -2.41 -2.60
N PHE A 70 -12.47 -3.19 -3.68
CA PHE A 70 -13.57 -3.87 -4.38
C PHE A 70 -13.54 -5.38 -4.13
N LEU A 71 -13.89 -5.77 -2.90
CA LEU A 71 -13.84 -7.18 -2.46
C LEU A 71 -14.84 -8.09 -3.20
N PHE A 72 -15.87 -7.53 -3.84
CA PHE A 72 -16.87 -8.24 -4.65
C PHE A 72 -16.34 -8.67 -6.03
N LEU A 73 -15.28 -8.03 -6.53
CA LEU A 73 -14.71 -8.42 -7.81
C LEU A 73 -13.91 -9.71 -7.65
N PRO A 74 -14.11 -10.71 -8.52
CA PRO A 74 -13.37 -11.96 -8.46
C PRO A 74 -11.87 -11.75 -8.67
N VAL A 75 -11.49 -10.68 -9.37
CA VAL A 75 -10.10 -10.28 -9.63
C VAL A 75 -9.97 -8.77 -9.42
N ASN A 76 -8.95 -8.37 -8.64
CA ASN A 76 -8.60 -6.96 -8.44
C ASN A 76 -7.23 -6.69 -9.08
N ARG A 77 -7.11 -5.58 -9.82
CA ARG A 77 -5.83 -5.08 -10.33
C ARG A 77 -5.45 -3.82 -9.59
N ILE A 78 -4.36 -3.88 -8.83
CA ILE A 78 -3.86 -2.76 -8.02
C ILE A 78 -2.50 -2.35 -8.59
N VAL A 79 -2.32 -1.04 -8.77
CA VAL A 79 -1.06 -0.44 -9.20
C VAL A 79 -0.69 0.62 -8.17
N THR A 80 0.52 0.52 -7.62
CA THR A 80 1.04 1.47 -6.65
C THR A 80 2.52 1.73 -6.90
N GLN A 81 2.97 2.93 -6.57
CA GLN A 81 4.38 3.30 -6.53
C GLN A 81 4.83 3.29 -5.07
N LEU A 82 5.87 2.50 -4.77
CA LEU A 82 6.44 2.42 -3.43
C LEU A 82 7.61 3.37 -3.30
N PHE A 83 7.62 4.16 -2.23
CA PHE A 83 8.74 5.03 -1.88
C PHE A 83 9.62 4.32 -0.87
N ILE A 84 10.84 3.95 -1.27
CA ILE A 84 11.81 3.30 -0.39
C ILE A 84 12.50 4.40 0.45
N PRO A 85 12.42 4.34 1.79
CA PRO A 85 13.05 5.35 2.64
C PRO A 85 14.57 5.20 2.64
N ASP A 86 15.31 6.30 2.67
CA ASP A 86 16.78 6.30 2.76
C ASP A 86 17.31 5.94 4.16
N VAL A 87 16.43 5.91 5.17
CA VAL A 87 16.75 5.61 6.57
C VAL A 87 15.82 4.51 7.08
N GLN A 88 16.36 3.54 7.84
CA GLN A 88 15.56 2.50 8.49
C GLN A 88 14.49 3.13 9.39
N GLU A 89 13.23 2.74 9.19
CA GLU A 89 12.15 3.04 10.12
C GLU A 89 12.30 2.17 11.38
N THR A 90 13.19 2.57 12.29
CA THR A 90 13.30 1.97 13.63
C THR A 90 12.21 2.48 14.60
N ARG A 91 11.24 3.24 14.10
CA ARG A 91 10.22 3.85 14.94
C ARG A 91 8.98 2.97 14.96
N LEU A 92 8.70 2.40 16.13
CA LEU A 92 7.36 1.96 16.55
C LEU A 92 6.34 2.99 16.05
N CYS A 93 5.55 2.61 15.04
CA CYS A 93 4.37 3.37 14.63
C CYS A 93 3.40 3.39 15.82
N SER A 94 3.47 4.44 16.65
CA SER A 94 2.59 4.60 17.81
C SER A 94 1.51 5.66 17.60
N PHE A 95 1.25 6.09 16.35
CA PHE A 95 0.10 6.94 16.06
C PHE A 95 -0.55 6.51 14.74
N SER A 96 -1.78 6.01 14.84
CA SER A 96 -2.73 6.06 13.73
C SER A 96 -2.94 7.53 13.41
N CYS A 97 -2.38 8.00 12.29
CA CYS A 97 -2.54 9.38 11.81
C CYS A 97 -3.95 9.62 11.29
N GLY A 98 -4.98 9.40 12.12
CA GLY A 98 -6.37 9.77 11.87
C GLY A 98 -6.84 9.62 10.41
N GLU A 99 -7.61 10.61 9.94
CA GLU A 99 -7.97 10.70 8.53
C GLU A 99 -6.74 10.97 7.65
N HIS A 100 -6.59 10.15 6.61
CA HIS A 100 -5.56 10.21 5.58
C HIS A 100 -5.30 11.63 5.04
N GLY A 101 -4.06 11.87 4.62
CA GLY A 101 -3.58 13.19 4.15
C GLY A 101 -2.35 13.70 4.90
N TYR A 102 -1.95 13.01 5.99
CA TYR A 102 -0.80 13.35 6.81
C TYR A 102 0.28 12.26 6.81
N TYR A 103 1.54 12.69 6.88
CA TYR A 103 2.71 11.84 6.90
C TYR A 103 3.78 12.35 7.90
N GLY A 104 4.79 11.52 8.15
CA GLY A 104 5.84 11.77 9.13
C GLY A 104 5.55 11.15 10.50
N SER A 105 6.58 11.04 11.34
CA SER A 105 6.55 10.27 12.59
C SER A 105 5.57 10.77 13.66
N ARG A 106 4.96 11.94 13.46
CA ARG A 106 3.94 12.57 14.33
C ARG A 106 2.73 13.08 13.56
N CYS A 107 2.56 12.68 12.28
CA CYS A 107 1.48 13.18 11.43
C CYS A 107 1.51 14.72 11.26
N GLU A 108 2.70 15.32 11.35
CA GLU A 108 2.87 16.78 11.38
C GLU A 108 2.91 17.41 9.99
N LYS A 109 3.10 16.60 8.94
CA LYS A 109 3.17 17.06 7.56
C LYS A 109 1.92 16.64 6.83
N SER A 110 1.24 17.58 6.18
CA SER A 110 0.18 17.29 5.22
C SER A 110 0.75 17.22 3.81
N TYR A 111 0.15 16.40 2.96
CA TYR A 111 0.43 16.48 1.53
C TYR A 111 -0.16 17.78 0.98
N GLU A 112 0.63 18.54 0.22
CA GLU A 112 0.10 19.60 -0.64
C GLU A 112 -0.50 18.95 -1.88
N CYS A 113 -1.82 19.08 -2.03
CA CYS A 113 -2.55 18.46 -3.13
C CYS A 113 -3.34 19.52 -3.88
N ASN A 114 -3.21 19.53 -5.21
CA ASN A 114 -4.07 20.31 -6.09
C ASN A 114 -5.37 19.56 -6.37
N CYS A 115 -6.05 19.17 -5.30
CA CYS A 115 -7.35 18.50 -5.36
C CYS A 115 -8.48 19.54 -5.47
N ALA A 116 -9.61 19.16 -6.07
CA ALA A 116 -10.82 19.96 -6.02
C ALA A 116 -11.32 20.10 -4.57
N ASN A 117 -12.02 21.18 -4.25
CA ASN A 117 -12.36 21.59 -2.88
C ASN A 117 -13.17 20.55 -2.09
N ASP A 118 -13.82 19.60 -2.77
CA ASP A 118 -14.61 18.52 -2.18
C ASP A 118 -14.03 17.11 -2.42
N SER A 119 -12.82 17.04 -2.97
CA SER A 119 -12.09 15.79 -3.15
C SER A 119 -11.08 15.59 -2.02
N TYR A 120 -10.91 14.33 -1.64
CA TYR A 120 -10.13 13.95 -0.49
C TYR A 120 -8.70 13.57 -0.92
N CYS A 121 -7.69 14.19 -0.31
CA CYS A 121 -6.31 13.90 -0.66
C CYS A 121 -5.76 12.71 0.12
N LEU A 122 -5.36 11.66 -0.60
CA LEU A 122 -4.78 10.47 0.01
C LEU A 122 -3.24 10.47 -0.02
N ALA A 123 -2.66 11.06 -1.07
CA ALA A 123 -1.20 11.14 -1.30
C ALA A 123 -0.88 12.29 -2.26
N PRO A 124 0.40 12.65 -2.48
CA PRO A 124 0.78 13.62 -3.51
C PRO A 124 0.21 13.14 -4.85
N TYR A 125 -0.62 13.99 -5.46
CA TYR A 125 -1.29 13.71 -6.75
C TYR A 125 -2.38 12.63 -6.73
N ILE A 126 -2.82 12.14 -5.57
CA ILE A 126 -3.95 11.21 -5.45
C ILE A 126 -5.13 11.91 -4.76
N CYS A 127 -6.14 12.24 -5.55
CA CYS A 127 -7.41 12.81 -5.07
C CYS A 127 -8.53 11.76 -5.23
N ILE A 128 -9.28 11.52 -4.16
CA ILE A 128 -10.49 10.71 -4.16
C ILE A 128 -11.68 11.65 -4.29
N CYS A 129 -12.35 11.62 -5.43
CA CYS A 129 -13.53 12.43 -5.67
C CYS A 129 -14.79 11.76 -5.08
N PRO A 130 -15.78 12.55 -4.64
CA PRO A 130 -17.12 12.05 -4.35
C PRO A 130 -17.71 11.35 -5.57
N LEU A 131 -18.65 10.43 -5.33
CA LEU A 131 -19.39 9.77 -6.40
C LEU A 131 -19.95 10.82 -7.38
N TYR A 132 -19.84 10.51 -8.68
CA TYR A 132 -20.31 11.35 -9.80
C TYR A 132 -19.50 12.62 -10.11
N LYS A 133 -18.28 12.75 -9.57
CA LYS A 133 -17.32 13.78 -10.01
C LYS A 133 -16.13 13.18 -10.74
N PHE A 134 -15.78 13.79 -11.86
CA PHE A 134 -14.66 13.41 -12.71
C PHE A 134 -13.88 14.68 -13.08
N GLY A 135 -12.55 14.55 -13.22
CA GLY A 135 -11.72 15.66 -13.70
C GLY A 135 -11.98 15.96 -15.17
N SER A 136 -11.99 17.24 -15.53
CA SER A 136 -11.87 17.66 -16.93
C SER A 136 -10.39 17.67 -17.33
N TYR A 137 -10.12 17.23 -18.55
CA TYR A 137 -8.80 17.26 -19.19
C TYR A 137 -8.28 18.69 -19.39
#